data_AF-A0A336KP08-F1
#
_entry.id   AF-A0A336KP08-F1
#
_cell.length_a   1.000
_cell.length_b   1.000
_cell.length_c   1.000
_cell.angle_alpha   90.00
_cell.angle_beta   90.00
_cell.angle_gamma   90.00
#
_symmetry.space_group_name_H-M   'P 1'
#
loop_
_entity.id
_entity.type
_entity.pdbx_description
1 polymer ?
#
loop_
_entity_poly.entity_id
_entity_poly.type
_entity_poly.pdbx_seq_one_letter_code
_entity_poly.pdbx_strand_id
1 'polypeptide(L)'
;MKTNISINEYLLDELLIEIFTYLSPQLRIQSHLVCRKWLNLLRTSPKFKKDRKLYFNDCLLNDQSYPANIFISSDVQYNSIKFGINCILTEACDELNEKFKNISALDISLAQGYKMTKELARMMSFMRNLKVLTVENQDSLLKVDEEYWLILDLKRMFD
;
A
#
# COMPACT_ATOMS: atom_id res chain seq x y z
N MET A 1 -31.64 -10.71 34.80
CA MET A 1 -30.56 -10.95 33.82
C MET A 1 -29.84 -9.65 33.58
N LYS A 2 -28.53 -9.54 33.91
CA LYS A 2 -27.72 -8.40 33.47
C LYS A 2 -27.37 -8.63 32.01
N THR A 3 -27.99 -7.89 31.10
CA THR A 3 -27.50 -7.79 29.73
C THR A 3 -26.13 -7.11 29.80
N ASN A 4 -25.06 -7.86 29.53
CA ASN A 4 -23.76 -7.28 29.21
C ASN A 4 -23.93 -6.61 27.85
N ILE A 5 -24.40 -5.37 27.89
CA ILE A 5 -24.42 -4.53 26.71
C ILE A 5 -22.92 -4.30 26.37
N SER A 6 -22.53 -4.35 25.09
CA SER A 6 -21.15 -4.11 24.67
C SER A 6 -20.92 -2.62 24.41
N ILE A 7 -19.80 -2.03 24.87
CA ILE A 7 -19.51 -0.59 24.64
C ILE A 7 -19.61 -0.17 23.17
N ASN A 8 -19.39 -1.12 22.28
CA ASN A 8 -19.50 -0.96 20.84
C ASN A 8 -20.94 -0.69 20.34
N GLU A 9 -21.95 -1.07 21.11
CA GLU A 9 -23.37 -0.97 20.75
C GLU A 9 -23.99 0.37 21.16
N TYR A 10 -23.45 1.07 22.16
CA TYR A 10 -24.00 2.34 22.66
C TYR A 10 -23.13 3.57 22.43
N LEU A 11 -21.83 3.41 22.16
CA LEU A 11 -21.02 4.57 21.79
C LEU A 11 -21.39 5.04 20.38
N LEU A 12 -21.63 6.34 20.24
CA LEU A 12 -21.85 7.00 18.95
C LEU A 12 -20.60 6.86 18.06
N ASP A 13 -20.82 6.78 16.75
CA ASP A 13 -19.76 6.61 15.77
C ASP A 13 -18.77 7.77 15.80
N GLU A 14 -19.26 8.99 16.01
CA GLU A 14 -18.45 10.20 16.11
C GLU A 14 -17.50 10.15 17.32
N LEU A 15 -17.97 9.62 18.45
CA LEU A 15 -17.15 9.48 19.66
C LEU A 15 -16.08 8.40 19.48
N LEU A 16 -16.41 7.27 18.84
CA LEU A 16 -15.43 6.23 18.52
C LEU A 16 -14.37 6.75 17.55
N ILE A 17 -14.79 7.48 16.51
CA ILE A 17 -13.86 8.15 15.58
C ILE A 17 -12.95 9.11 16.35
N GLU A 18 -13.48 9.91 17.27
CA GLU A 18 -12.66 10.83 18.04
C GLU A 18 -11.69 10.08 18.96
N ILE A 19 -12.11 9.00 19.62
CA ILE A 19 -11.20 8.16 20.41
C ILE A 19 -10.04 7.62 19.55
N PHE A 20 -10.32 7.19 18.32
CA PHE A 20 -9.29 6.67 17.42
C PHE A 20 -8.29 7.74 16.96
N THR A 21 -8.61 9.06 17.01
CA THR A 21 -7.64 10.11 16.67
C THR A 21 -6.49 10.18 17.68
N TYR A 22 -6.72 9.77 18.93
CA TYR A 22 -5.71 9.69 19.98
C TYR A 22 -4.83 8.43 19.91
N LEU A 23 -5.19 7.45 19.08
CA LEU A 23 -4.39 6.24 18.88
C LEU A 23 -3.26 6.49 17.87
N SER A 24 -2.17 5.73 17.98
CA SER A 24 -1.17 5.68 16.91
C SER A 24 -1.73 4.93 15.69
N PRO A 25 -1.19 5.15 14.47
CA PRO A 25 -1.58 4.39 13.28
C PRO A 25 -1.53 2.86 13.49
N GLN A 26 -0.51 2.37 14.21
CA GLN A 26 -0.35 0.94 14.51
C GLN A 26 -1.48 0.40 15.39
N LEU A 27 -1.86 1.15 16.44
CA LEU A 27 -2.96 0.77 17.33
C LEU A 27 -4.32 0.86 16.62
N ARG A 28 -4.51 1.85 15.74
CA ARG A 28 -5.71 1.93 14.88
C ARG A 28 -5.83 0.73 13.95
N ILE A 29 -4.72 0.29 13.35
CA ILE A 29 -4.72 -0.93 12.55
C ILE A 29 -5.22 -2.09 13.42
N GLN A 30 -4.62 -2.37 14.57
CA GLN A 30 -5.05 -3.48 15.44
C GLN A 30 -6.52 -3.39 15.88
N SER A 31 -7.03 -2.17 16.06
CA SER A 31 -8.42 -1.90 16.46
C SER A 31 -9.46 -2.43 15.46
N HIS A 32 -9.09 -2.67 14.20
CA HIS A 32 -9.99 -3.27 13.21
C HIS A 32 -10.42 -4.71 13.54
N LEU A 33 -9.67 -5.42 14.41
CA LEU A 33 -9.96 -6.81 14.80
C LEU A 33 -11.01 -6.90 15.90
N VAL A 34 -11.34 -5.79 16.57
CA VAL A 34 -12.23 -5.79 17.73
C VAL A 34 -13.67 -6.12 17.33
N CYS A 35 -14.21 -5.44 16.32
CA CYS A 35 -15.54 -5.71 15.79
C CYS A 35 -15.75 -5.08 14.40
N ARG A 36 -16.82 -5.51 13.70
CA ARG A 36 -17.18 -5.01 12.37
C ARG A 36 -17.44 -3.50 12.35
N LYS A 37 -18.01 -2.93 13.41
CA LYS A 37 -18.27 -1.49 13.53
C LYS A 37 -16.97 -0.69 13.48
N TRP A 38 -15.98 -1.09 14.28
CA TRP A 38 -14.68 -0.43 14.35
C TRP A 38 -13.94 -0.52 13.02
N LEU A 39 -13.92 -1.72 12.40
CA LEU A 39 -13.39 -1.90 11.06
C LEU A 39 -14.06 -0.94 10.06
N ASN A 40 -15.39 -0.82 10.09
CA ASN A 40 -16.09 0.06 9.17
C ASN A 40 -15.71 1.53 9.40
N LEU A 41 -15.72 2.01 10.64
CA LEU A 41 -15.37 3.39 10.98
C LEU A 41 -13.94 3.74 10.57
N LEU A 42 -12.98 2.87 10.88
CA LEU A 42 -11.57 3.04 10.50
C LEU A 42 -11.38 3.00 8.98
N ARG A 43 -12.21 2.22 8.28
CA ARG A 43 -12.16 2.12 6.81
C ARG A 43 -12.82 3.31 6.13
N THR A 44 -13.97 3.79 6.57
CA THR A 44 -14.76 4.80 5.84
C THR A 44 -14.45 6.23 6.26
N SER A 45 -14.02 6.46 7.50
CA SER A 45 -13.76 7.81 7.99
C SER A 45 -12.62 8.49 7.22
N PRO A 46 -12.83 9.71 6.71
CA PRO A 46 -11.79 10.51 6.06
C PRO A 46 -10.55 10.74 6.93
N LYS A 47 -10.72 10.78 8.27
CA LYS A 47 -9.64 11.03 9.24
C LYS A 47 -8.52 9.96 9.17
N PHE A 48 -8.86 8.73 8.76
CA PHE A 48 -7.95 7.58 8.78
C PHE A 48 -7.53 7.12 7.38
N LYS A 49 -7.87 7.88 6.32
CA LYS A 49 -7.43 7.57 4.95
C LYS A 49 -5.92 7.38 4.83
N LYS A 50 -5.14 8.11 5.63
CA LYS A 50 -3.68 8.06 5.61
C LYS A 50 -3.09 6.75 6.15
N ASP A 51 -3.85 5.98 6.91
CA ASP A 51 -3.38 4.71 7.49
C ASP A 51 -3.52 3.54 6.50
N ARG A 52 -4.18 3.76 5.35
CA ARG A 52 -4.45 2.72 4.37
C ARG A 52 -3.19 2.38 3.58
N LYS A 53 -2.59 1.25 3.93
CA LYS A 53 -1.49 0.65 3.20
C LYS A 53 -1.98 -0.58 2.45
N LEU A 54 -1.55 -0.72 1.20
CA LEU A 54 -1.78 -1.93 0.42
C LEU A 54 -0.52 -2.78 0.48
N TYR A 55 -0.68 -4.07 0.74
CA TYR A 55 0.41 -5.03 0.76
C TYR A 55 0.13 -6.14 -0.23
N PHE A 56 1.03 -6.29 -1.20
CA PHE A 56 1.05 -7.43 -2.11
C PHE A 56 2.09 -8.42 -1.60
N ASN A 57 1.76 -9.71 -1.56
CA ASN A 57 2.67 -10.77 -1.15
C ASN A 57 2.28 -12.07 -1.86
N ASP A 58 3.26 -12.83 -2.34
CA ASP A 58 3.06 -14.10 -3.05
C ASP A 58 2.00 -14.02 -4.17
N CYS A 59 2.13 -13.04 -5.06
CA CYS A 59 1.14 -12.81 -6.11
C CYS A 59 1.74 -12.39 -7.46
N LEU A 60 1.10 -12.84 -8.53
CA LEU A 60 1.30 -12.34 -9.89
C LEU A 60 0.35 -11.16 -10.12
N LEU A 61 0.85 -10.07 -10.67
CA LEU A 61 0.10 -8.82 -10.83
C LEU A 61 0.06 -8.40 -12.31
N ASN A 62 -1.16 -8.34 -12.83
CA ASN A 62 -1.58 -7.68 -14.08
C ASN A 62 -3.05 -7.30 -13.96
N ASP A 63 -3.60 -6.66 -14.99
CA ASP A 63 -4.97 -6.13 -14.98
C ASP A 63 -6.04 -7.22 -14.74
N GLN A 64 -5.72 -8.49 -15.03
CA GLN A 64 -6.66 -9.62 -14.95
C GLN A 64 -6.42 -10.53 -13.75
N SER A 65 -5.24 -10.48 -13.12
CA SER A 65 -4.87 -11.40 -12.06
C SER A 65 -5.47 -11.02 -10.72
N TYR A 66 -5.71 -12.03 -9.88
CA TYR A 66 -5.95 -11.78 -8.45
C TYR A 66 -4.61 -11.57 -7.74
N PRO A 67 -4.49 -10.59 -6.82
CA PRO A 67 -5.53 -9.68 -6.32
C PRO A 67 -5.65 -8.34 -7.07
N ALA A 68 -4.92 -8.13 -8.16
CA ALA A 68 -4.86 -6.86 -8.89
C ALA A 68 -6.23 -6.43 -9.45
N ASN A 69 -7.00 -7.33 -10.05
CA ASN A 69 -8.33 -7.03 -10.59
C ASN A 69 -9.32 -6.53 -9.51
N ILE A 70 -9.25 -7.06 -8.29
CA ILE A 70 -10.03 -6.59 -7.14
C ILE A 70 -9.61 -5.15 -6.81
N PHE A 71 -8.30 -4.91 -6.75
CA PHE A 71 -7.77 -3.57 -6.47
C PHE A 71 -8.17 -2.55 -7.55
N ILE A 72 -8.16 -2.94 -8.83
CA ILE A 72 -8.63 -2.11 -9.95
C ILE A 72 -10.13 -1.78 -9.81
N SER A 73 -10.95 -2.77 -9.46
CA SER A 73 -12.40 -2.55 -9.29
C SER A 73 -12.77 -1.76 -8.02
N SER A 74 -11.83 -1.58 -7.09
CA SER A 74 -12.08 -0.96 -5.80
C SER A 74 -12.07 0.57 -5.86
N ASP A 75 -13.04 1.19 -5.18
CA ASP A 75 -13.08 2.64 -4.89
C ASP A 75 -12.17 3.05 -3.72
N VAL A 76 -11.54 2.07 -3.06
CA VAL A 76 -10.66 2.34 -1.93
C VAL A 76 -9.36 2.95 -2.45
N GLN A 77 -9.13 4.21 -2.09
CA GLN A 77 -7.86 4.88 -2.32
C GLN A 77 -6.85 4.48 -1.24
N TYR A 78 -5.62 4.19 -1.69
CA TYR A 78 -4.43 3.94 -0.88
C TYR A 78 -3.41 5.03 -1.17
N ASN A 79 -2.56 5.33 -0.19
CA ASN A 79 -1.48 6.30 -0.34
C ASN A 79 -0.09 5.65 -0.29
N SER A 80 -0.04 4.38 0.11
CA SER A 80 1.17 3.62 0.37
C SER A 80 0.99 2.19 -0.09
N ILE A 81 1.98 1.69 -0.83
CA ILE A 81 2.05 0.31 -1.30
C ILE A 81 3.34 -0.31 -0.79
N LYS A 82 3.24 -1.58 -0.42
CA LYS A 82 4.40 -2.42 -0.16
C LYS A 82 4.30 -3.70 -0.98
N PHE A 83 5.39 -4.04 -1.68
CA PHE A 83 5.58 -5.32 -2.32
C PHE A 83 6.41 -6.21 -1.39
N GLY A 84 5.82 -7.35 -1.05
CA GLY A 84 6.41 -8.40 -0.25
C GLY A 84 7.18 -9.40 -1.09
N ILE A 85 7.39 -10.58 -0.51
CA ILE A 85 8.15 -11.67 -1.12
C ILE A 85 7.32 -12.26 -2.28
N ASN A 86 8.00 -12.74 -3.34
CA ASN A 86 7.41 -13.38 -4.52
C ASN A 86 6.28 -12.59 -5.19
N CYS A 87 6.37 -11.25 -5.19
CA CYS A 87 5.48 -10.42 -6.01
C CYS A 87 6.09 -10.23 -7.38
N ILE A 88 5.32 -10.51 -8.44
CA ILE A 88 5.80 -10.40 -9.82
C ILE A 88 4.80 -9.53 -10.59
N LEU A 89 5.28 -8.38 -11.07
CA LEU A 89 4.56 -7.59 -12.07
C LEU A 89 4.77 -8.23 -13.45
N THR A 90 3.70 -8.45 -14.17
CA THR A 90 3.73 -9.04 -15.52
C THR A 90 3.25 -8.02 -16.55
N GLU A 91 3.22 -8.40 -17.82
CA GLU A 91 2.67 -7.53 -18.87
C GLU A 91 1.19 -7.21 -18.64
N ALA A 92 0.66 -6.21 -19.38
CA ALA A 92 -0.73 -5.75 -19.24
C ALA A 92 -1.10 -5.27 -17.81
N CYS A 93 -0.38 -4.25 -17.32
CA CYS A 93 -0.64 -3.59 -16.03
C CYS A 93 -1.19 -2.17 -16.19
N ASP A 94 -1.83 -1.83 -17.31
CA ASP A 94 -2.18 -0.43 -17.59
C ASP A 94 -3.27 0.09 -16.64
N GLU A 95 -4.32 -0.70 -16.41
CA GLU A 95 -5.38 -0.35 -15.46
C GLU A 95 -4.88 -0.37 -14.02
N LEU A 96 -4.00 -1.33 -13.70
CA LEU A 96 -3.34 -1.42 -12.40
C LEU A 96 -2.49 -0.17 -12.12
N ASN A 97 -1.68 0.25 -13.09
CA ASN A 97 -0.80 1.41 -12.98
C ASN A 97 -1.56 2.73 -12.81
N GLU A 98 -2.73 2.85 -13.44
CA GLU A 98 -3.61 4.00 -13.28
C GLU A 98 -4.04 4.22 -11.81
N LYS A 99 -4.25 3.15 -11.04
CA LYS A 99 -4.56 3.24 -9.61
C LYS A 99 -3.38 3.73 -8.77
N PHE A 100 -2.16 3.68 -9.29
CA PHE A 100 -0.96 4.08 -8.57
C PHE A 100 -0.65 5.59 -8.64
N LYS A 101 -1.41 6.37 -9.41
CA LYS A 101 -1.20 7.83 -9.56
C LYS A 101 -1.15 8.62 -8.26
N ASN A 102 -1.91 8.19 -7.25
CA ASN A 102 -2.01 8.88 -5.96
C ASN A 102 -1.09 8.28 -4.88
N ILE A 103 -0.26 7.30 -5.24
CA ILE A 103 0.67 6.68 -4.30
C ILE A 103 1.80 7.65 -3.99
N SER A 104 2.05 7.81 -2.70
CA SER A 104 3.05 8.71 -2.14
C SER A 104 4.18 7.99 -1.41
N ALA A 105 3.99 6.70 -1.10
CA ALA A 105 5.02 5.86 -0.51
C ALA A 105 5.03 4.47 -1.16
N LEU A 106 6.20 4.02 -1.60
CA LEU A 106 6.42 2.70 -2.19
C LEU A 106 7.53 1.99 -1.42
N ASP A 107 7.25 0.78 -0.92
CA ASP A 107 8.21 -0.10 -0.28
C ASP A 107 8.40 -1.37 -1.12
N ILE A 108 9.60 -1.55 -1.67
CA ILE A 108 10.03 -2.74 -2.43
C ILE A 108 11.22 -3.45 -1.76
N SER A 109 11.44 -3.21 -0.47
CA SER A 109 12.60 -3.74 0.26
C SER A 109 12.62 -5.27 0.42
N LEU A 110 11.46 -5.92 0.36
CA LEU A 110 11.33 -7.38 0.51
C LEU A 110 11.04 -8.08 -0.82
N ALA A 111 11.06 -7.32 -1.89
CA ALA A 111 10.59 -7.75 -3.19
C ALA A 111 11.71 -8.58 -3.86
N GLN A 112 11.82 -9.85 -3.44
CA GLN A 112 12.79 -10.79 -3.99
C GLN A 112 12.38 -11.16 -5.42
N GLY A 113 13.25 -10.89 -6.38
CA GLY A 113 12.97 -11.09 -7.81
C GLY A 113 12.85 -9.79 -8.62
N TYR A 114 12.82 -8.64 -7.96
CA TYR A 114 12.98 -7.36 -8.64
C TYR A 114 14.46 -7.07 -8.88
N LYS A 115 15.04 -7.78 -9.85
CA LYS A 115 15.85 -7.04 -10.82
C LYS A 115 14.94 -5.96 -11.39
N MET A 116 15.40 -4.73 -11.58
CA MET A 116 14.57 -3.62 -12.07
C MET A 116 13.92 -4.00 -13.42
N THR A 117 12.73 -4.60 -13.38
CA THR A 117 12.05 -5.03 -14.59
C THR A 117 11.46 -3.82 -15.29
N LYS A 118 11.27 -3.92 -16.61
CA LYS A 118 10.61 -2.90 -17.42
C LYS A 118 9.21 -2.56 -16.86
N GLU A 119 8.55 -3.54 -16.26
CA GLU A 119 7.22 -3.45 -15.68
C GLU A 119 7.24 -2.62 -14.39
N LEU A 120 8.23 -2.83 -13.52
CA LEU A 120 8.40 -2.00 -12.33
C LEU A 120 8.72 -0.54 -12.69
N ALA A 121 9.62 -0.33 -13.65
CA ALA A 121 9.95 1.01 -14.15
C ALA A 121 8.72 1.71 -14.76
N ARG A 122 7.95 0.97 -15.59
CA ARG A 122 6.67 1.45 -16.15
C ARG A 122 5.71 1.81 -15.02
N MET A 123 5.50 0.94 -14.04
CA MET A 123 4.62 1.20 -12.89
C MET A 123 5.01 2.49 -12.15
N MET A 124 6.30 2.64 -11.81
CA MET A 124 6.81 3.81 -11.10
C MET A 124 6.61 5.10 -11.88
N SER A 125 6.65 5.07 -13.21
CA SER A 125 6.39 6.25 -14.06
C SER A 125 4.97 6.84 -13.89
N PHE A 126 4.01 6.05 -13.38
CA PHE A 126 2.65 6.53 -13.08
C PHE A 126 2.56 7.17 -11.68
N MET A 127 3.51 6.91 -10.78
CA MET A 127 3.50 7.39 -9.39
C MET A 127 4.02 8.82 -9.25
N ARG A 128 3.33 9.78 -9.90
CA ARG A 128 3.75 11.20 -9.92
C ARG A 128 3.79 11.89 -8.55
N ASN A 129 3.14 11.30 -7.54
CA ASN A 129 3.09 11.82 -6.19
C ASN A 129 4.04 11.10 -5.22
N LEU A 130 4.94 10.23 -5.73
CA LEU A 130 5.84 9.45 -4.89
C LEU A 130 6.80 10.38 -4.14
N LYS A 131 6.81 10.26 -2.81
CA LYS A 131 7.66 11.05 -1.89
C LYS A 131 8.63 10.18 -1.10
N VAL A 132 8.26 8.91 -0.91
CA VAL A 132 9.04 7.95 -0.13
C VAL A 132 9.20 6.69 -0.96
N LEU A 133 10.44 6.33 -1.23
CA LEU A 133 10.80 5.06 -1.84
C LEU A 133 11.69 4.29 -0.87
N THR A 134 11.27 3.10 -0.48
CA THR A 134 12.05 2.20 0.37
C THR A 134 12.53 1.04 -0.47
N VAL A 135 13.85 0.91 -0.60
CA VAL A 135 14.52 -0.17 -1.33
C VAL A 135 15.40 -0.95 -0.36
N GLU A 136 15.73 -2.19 -0.70
CA GLU A 136 16.70 -2.96 0.08
C GLU A 136 18.08 -2.28 -0.01
N ASN A 137 18.75 -2.09 1.13
CA ASN A 137 20.11 -1.57 1.14
C ASN A 137 21.07 -2.72 0.80
N GLN A 138 21.41 -2.87 -0.48
CA GLN A 138 22.39 -3.85 -0.93
C GLN A 138 23.75 -3.17 -1.17
N ASP A 139 24.54 -3.00 -0.11
CA ASP A 139 25.97 -2.60 -0.17
C ASP A 139 26.86 -3.64 -0.92
N SER A 140 26.29 -4.70 -1.50
CA SER A 140 27.00 -5.83 -2.10
C SER A 140 26.69 -6.11 -3.58
N LEU A 141 25.85 -5.31 -4.25
CA LEU A 141 25.51 -5.48 -5.68
C LEU A 141 26.17 -4.48 -6.64
N LEU A 142 27.29 -3.87 -6.23
CA LEU A 142 28.21 -3.20 -7.16
C LEU A 142 28.94 -4.21 -8.06
N LYS A 143 28.19 -4.97 -8.87
CA LYS A 143 28.67 -5.48 -10.14
C LYS A 143 27.87 -4.77 -11.21
N VAL A 144 28.57 -3.82 -11.84
CA VAL A 144 28.11 -2.95 -12.90
C VAL A 144 27.56 -3.80 -14.04
N ASP A 145 26.23 -3.80 -14.17
CA ASP A 145 25.51 -4.10 -15.40
C ASP A 145 24.46 -2.99 -15.60
N GLU A 146 23.94 -2.87 -16.82
CA GLU A 146 23.15 -1.76 -17.38
C GLU A 146 22.00 -1.22 -16.48
N GLU A 147 21.56 -1.96 -15.45
CA GLU A 147 20.61 -1.56 -14.40
C GLU A 147 21.08 -0.33 -13.58
N TYR A 148 22.38 -0.02 -13.55
CA TYR A 148 22.92 1.14 -12.84
C TYR A 148 22.42 2.49 -13.41
N TRP A 149 22.10 2.52 -14.71
CA TRP A 149 21.57 3.72 -15.36
C TRP A 149 20.12 4.02 -14.96
N LEU A 150 19.30 2.99 -14.75
CA LEU A 150 17.91 3.12 -14.30
C LEU A 150 17.80 3.69 -12.88
N ILE A 151 18.71 3.30 -11.97
CA ILE A 151 18.74 3.83 -10.59
C ILE A 151 19.16 5.32 -10.60
N LEU A 152 20.12 5.69 -11.46
CA LEU A 152 20.54 7.08 -11.63
C LEU A 152 19.44 7.95 -12.27
N ASP A 153 18.69 7.40 -13.23
CA ASP A 153 17.56 8.09 -13.84
C ASP A 153 16.39 8.27 -12.85
N LEU A 154 16.13 7.29 -11.98
CA LEU A 154 15.15 7.45 -10.90
C LEU A 154 15.58 8.53 -9.90
N LYS A 155 16.86 8.59 -9.50
CA LYS A 155 17.35 9.68 -8.64
C LYS A 155 17.16 11.06 -9.29
N ARG A 156 17.43 11.17 -10.60
CA ARG A 156 17.21 12.40 -11.39
C ARG A 156 15.73 12.77 -11.58
N MET A 157 14.80 11.83 -11.42
CA MET A 157 13.36 12.11 -11.44
C MET A 157 12.84 12.72 -10.14
N PHE A 158 13.61 12.63 -9.05
CA PHE A 158 13.23 13.14 -7.72
C PHE A 158 14.04 14.38 -7.26
N ASP A 159 15.00 14.84 -8.06
CA ASP A 159 15.69 16.13 -7.95
C ASP A 159 15.07 17.16 -8.91
#